data_AF-A0A9W9HJM5-F1
#
_entry.id   AF-A0A9W9HJM5-F1
#
_cell.length_a   1.000
_cell.length_b   1.000
_cell.length_c   1.000
_cell.angle_alpha   90.00
_cell.angle_beta   90.00
_cell.angle_gamma   90.00
#
_symmetry.space_group_name_H-M   'P 1'
#
loop_
_entity.id
_entity.type
_entity.pdbx_description
1 polymer ?
#
loop_
_entity_poly.entity_id
_entity_poly.type
_entity_poly.pdbx_seq_one_letter_code
_entity_poly.pdbx_strand_id
1 'polypeptide(L)'
;MFKQSEVNPMTEGQLANKLQVIYTYLVMVEKECIKFDKQLAETGEDLSPLKCQALIFLHRTLLDKHYDFFLASQHSSASDVLKRLAGKYAMPARMWRYGIHSFLELLRQRLPGSLDFILDFIYLAYSVMTLLLESVSSFRKTWIECLGDLARYRMAVEETDREVWVGVSRYWYNQYADQSPGNGRMQYHLAMLARPNVLQQLFYYTKALVTVHPFPKTRESILLLFNTDGETLPQTMVSAFLATHGILFTRGTKENFIEHGKRFLSRVREGINRLDRHGQQGVYIMCCNFAALLGYGDADAILAMEFSPKEGEDAADAYFVAREWISHTLPGQQTLAERAQGSYNDDTAHDKCQEASQITFQGSSLAFHTLSDFLDQKSDPTIYASIHTSLAFIWCLALRPNAMQQLEQLIPWLGIIDFLNTLLSSDIDMAIIEGSAFPLIQDAASNQLPEDFSIRGQAWSHLYYSPNFFEGAPSEDDRPIIEEPSMSITRKHRGLWLGVRLAMVCPRLILFVKRIPS
;
A
#
# COMPACT_ATOMS: atom_id res chain seq x y z
N MET A 1 26.39 31.76 -40.98
CA MET A 1 26.72 30.35 -40.68
C MET A 1 27.27 30.31 -39.26
N PHE A 2 26.43 30.00 -38.28
CA PHE A 2 26.86 29.91 -36.87
C PHE A 2 27.79 28.69 -36.72
N LYS A 3 29.02 28.90 -36.27
CA LYS A 3 29.94 27.83 -35.87
C LYS A 3 29.33 27.11 -34.67
N GLN A 4 28.81 25.91 -34.89
CA GLN A 4 28.60 24.96 -33.79
C GLN A 4 29.98 24.63 -33.20
N SER A 5 30.15 24.90 -31.92
CA SER A 5 31.35 24.48 -31.17
C SER A 5 31.39 22.96 -31.16
N GLU A 6 32.45 22.36 -31.71
CA GLU A 6 32.75 20.94 -31.55
C GLU A 6 33.02 20.68 -30.05
N VAL A 7 32.01 20.17 -29.34
CA VAL A 7 32.18 19.70 -27.97
C VAL A 7 32.89 18.35 -28.06
N ASN A 8 34.20 18.33 -27.82
CA ASN A 8 34.95 17.08 -27.70
C ASN A 8 34.28 16.19 -26.63
N PRO A 9 33.95 14.92 -26.94
CA PRO A 9 33.29 14.04 -26.00
C PRO A 9 34.20 13.78 -24.78
N MET A 10 33.66 14.02 -23.58
CA MET A 10 34.37 13.85 -22.32
C MET A 10 34.81 12.39 -22.13
N THR A 11 36.10 12.16 -21.89
CA THR A 11 36.66 10.81 -21.71
C THR A 11 36.41 10.27 -20.29
N GLU A 12 36.43 8.95 -20.13
CA GLU A 12 36.23 8.31 -18.82
C GLU A 12 37.27 8.77 -17.78
N GLY A 13 38.54 8.87 -18.16
CA GLY A 13 39.61 9.33 -17.26
C GLY A 13 39.41 10.79 -16.79
N GLN A 14 38.94 11.66 -17.69
CA GLN A 14 38.57 13.04 -17.32
C GLN A 14 37.39 13.07 -16.36
N LEU A 15 36.40 12.19 -16.57
CA LEU A 15 35.24 12.08 -15.70
C LEU A 15 35.59 11.55 -14.31
N ALA A 16 36.46 10.54 -14.23
CA ALA A 16 36.96 10.01 -12.96
C ALA A 16 37.69 11.07 -12.14
N ASN A 17 38.58 11.85 -12.78
CA ASN A 17 39.27 12.97 -12.13
C ASN A 17 38.29 14.05 -11.65
N LYS A 18 37.31 14.42 -12.51
CA LYS A 18 36.26 15.38 -12.15
C LYS A 18 35.44 14.90 -10.94
N LEU A 19 35.03 13.64 -10.92
CA LEU A 19 34.31 13.03 -9.80
C LEU A 19 35.11 13.06 -8.51
N GLN A 20 36.41 12.77 -8.56
CA GLN A 20 37.27 12.80 -7.38
C GLN A 20 37.39 14.21 -6.79
N VAL A 21 37.52 15.23 -7.65
CA VAL A 21 37.55 16.64 -7.23
C VAL A 21 36.21 17.04 -6.60
N ILE A 22 35.08 16.72 -7.25
CA ILE A 22 33.74 17.00 -6.73
C ILE A 22 33.54 16.33 -5.37
N TYR A 23 33.87 15.04 -5.27
CA TYR A 23 33.72 14.27 -4.03
C TYR A 23 34.55 14.85 -2.89
N THR A 24 35.81 15.23 -3.14
CA THR A 24 36.69 15.81 -2.13
C THR A 24 36.11 17.11 -1.58
N TYR A 25 35.64 17.98 -2.46
CA TYR A 25 35.01 19.24 -2.06
C TYR A 25 33.67 19.03 -1.35
N LEU A 26 32.82 18.11 -1.86
CA LEU A 26 31.55 17.74 -1.24
C LEU A 26 31.75 17.28 0.22
N VAL A 27 32.71 16.39 0.46
CA VAL A 27 33.00 15.89 1.81
C VAL A 27 33.48 17.01 2.74
N MET A 28 34.22 17.99 2.22
CA MET A 28 34.63 19.17 2.99
C MET A 28 33.42 20.01 3.39
N VAL A 29 32.54 20.36 2.44
CA VAL A 29 31.33 21.17 2.70
C VAL A 29 30.38 20.42 3.64
N GLU A 30 30.18 19.12 3.45
CA GLU A 30 29.35 18.29 4.32
C GLU A 30 29.83 18.32 5.77
N LYS A 31 31.15 18.23 6.01
CA LYS A 31 31.72 18.33 7.35
C LYS A 31 31.45 19.69 8.00
N GLU A 32 31.52 20.77 7.22
CA GLU A 32 31.19 22.11 7.72
C GLU A 32 29.70 22.22 8.06
N CYS A 33 28.77 21.76 7.19
CA CYS A 33 27.34 21.70 7.51
C CYS A 33 27.08 20.98 8.85
N ILE A 34 27.60 19.75 8.98
CA ILE A 34 27.43 18.92 10.18
C ILE A 34 27.94 19.65 11.44
N LYS A 35 29.10 20.30 11.33
CA LYS A 35 29.72 21.02 12.44
C LYS A 35 28.85 22.21 12.87
N PHE A 36 28.40 23.05 11.93
CA PHE A 36 27.61 24.22 12.24
C PHE A 36 26.22 23.85 12.76
N ASP A 37 25.54 22.89 12.14
CA ASP A 37 24.23 22.39 12.59
C ASP A 37 24.31 21.87 14.02
N LYS A 38 25.35 21.08 14.33
CA LYS A 38 25.55 20.55 15.68
C LYS A 38 25.81 21.66 16.69
N GLN A 39 26.65 22.64 16.36
CA GLN A 39 26.92 23.77 17.25
C GLN A 39 25.64 24.57 17.56
N LEU A 40 24.80 24.82 16.55
CA LEU A 40 23.54 25.56 16.72
C LEU A 40 22.47 24.77 17.49
N ALA A 41 22.44 23.45 17.31
CA ALA A 41 21.57 22.58 18.09
C ALA A 41 21.97 22.56 19.58
N GLU A 42 23.26 22.62 19.89
CA GLU A 42 23.78 22.60 21.27
C GLU A 42 23.66 23.95 21.98
N THR A 43 23.91 25.07 21.29
CA THR A 43 23.94 26.39 21.93
C THR A 43 22.56 26.94 22.27
N GLY A 44 21.51 26.49 21.57
CA GLY A 44 20.17 27.04 21.81
C GLY A 44 20.03 28.50 21.35
N GLU A 45 21.01 29.09 20.67
CA GLU A 45 20.97 30.50 20.25
C GLU A 45 19.85 30.78 19.24
N ASP A 46 19.27 31.97 19.32
CA ASP A 46 18.35 32.48 18.30
C ASP A 46 19.07 32.72 16.98
N LEU A 47 18.43 32.30 15.90
CA LEU A 47 18.96 32.43 14.56
C LEU A 47 18.76 33.85 14.04
N SER A 48 19.81 34.68 14.10
CA SER A 48 19.78 35.98 13.42
C SER A 48 19.59 35.80 11.89
N PRO A 49 18.91 36.72 11.19
CA PRO A 49 18.69 36.61 9.74
C PRO A 49 19.96 36.40 8.91
N LEU A 50 21.06 37.07 9.29
CA LEU A 50 22.36 36.93 8.63
C LEU A 50 22.96 35.51 8.80
N LYS A 51 22.87 34.94 10.02
CA LYS A 51 23.29 33.55 10.27
C LYS A 51 22.43 32.57 9.46
N CYS A 52 21.10 32.75 9.42
CA CYS A 52 20.21 31.91 8.60
C CYS A 52 20.59 31.91 7.12
N GLN A 53 20.78 33.11 6.53
CA GLN A 53 21.14 33.22 5.12
C GLN A 53 22.49 32.54 4.82
N ALA A 54 23.48 32.68 5.70
CA ALA A 54 24.76 32.01 5.56
C ALA A 54 24.62 30.47 5.60
N LEU A 55 23.78 29.94 6.49
CA LEU A 55 23.51 28.50 6.58
C LEU A 55 22.75 27.98 5.35
N ILE A 56 21.72 28.70 4.89
CA ILE A 56 21.02 28.35 3.64
C ILE A 56 22.00 28.31 2.47
N PHE A 57 22.92 29.28 2.37
CA PHE A 57 23.96 29.28 1.33
C PHE A 57 24.91 28.09 1.45
N LEU A 58 25.31 27.72 2.67
CA LEU A 58 26.17 26.57 2.92
C LEU A 58 25.47 25.26 2.52
N HIS A 59 24.21 25.06 2.92
CA HIS A 59 23.43 23.89 2.53
C HIS A 59 23.12 23.86 1.02
N ARG A 60 22.87 25.02 0.40
CA ARG A 60 22.77 25.13 -1.07
C ARG A 60 24.03 24.62 -1.75
N THR A 61 25.19 25.06 -1.27
CA THR A 61 26.48 24.62 -1.82
C THR A 61 26.65 23.11 -1.70
N LEU A 62 26.24 22.51 -0.58
CA LEU A 62 26.28 21.06 -0.39
C LEU A 62 25.35 20.34 -1.40
N LEU A 63 24.11 20.82 -1.56
CA LEU A 63 23.15 20.25 -2.52
C LEU A 63 23.63 20.37 -3.97
N ASP A 64 24.19 21.53 -4.35
CA ASP A 64 24.77 21.74 -5.67
C ASP A 64 25.91 20.75 -5.94
N LYS A 65 26.74 20.43 -4.93
CA LYS A 65 27.83 19.45 -5.07
C LYS A 65 27.35 18.02 -5.13
N HIS A 66 26.28 17.68 -4.41
CA HIS A 66 25.61 16.40 -4.60
C HIS A 66 25.05 16.28 -6.02
N TYR A 67 24.38 17.32 -6.53
CA TYR A 67 23.86 17.36 -7.90
C TYR A 67 24.97 17.15 -8.94
N ASP A 68 26.07 17.90 -8.83
CA ASP A 68 27.27 17.74 -9.67
C ASP A 68 27.81 16.31 -9.62
N PHE A 69 27.86 15.70 -8.43
CA PHE A 69 28.34 14.33 -8.24
C PHE A 69 27.42 13.32 -8.95
N PHE A 70 26.10 13.45 -8.82
CA PHE A 70 25.15 12.55 -9.46
C PHE A 70 25.22 12.68 -10.99
N LEU A 71 25.21 13.90 -11.53
CA LEU A 71 25.37 14.13 -12.96
C LEU A 71 26.65 13.53 -13.52
N ALA A 72 27.78 13.74 -12.83
CA ALA A 72 29.05 13.21 -13.27
C ALA A 72 29.10 11.67 -13.16
N SER A 73 28.59 11.09 -12.07
CA SER A 73 28.63 9.63 -11.87
C SER A 73 27.70 8.88 -12.81
N GLN A 74 26.57 9.48 -13.20
CA GLN A 74 25.57 8.88 -14.08
C GLN A 74 25.68 9.35 -15.54
N HIS A 75 26.76 10.06 -15.90
CA HIS A 75 27.00 10.52 -17.26
C HIS A 75 27.04 9.35 -18.26
N SER A 76 26.66 9.60 -19.52
CA SER A 76 26.63 8.58 -20.58
C SER A 76 27.99 7.89 -20.79
N SER A 77 29.09 8.66 -20.74
CA SER A 77 30.47 8.15 -20.79
C SER A 77 30.98 7.47 -19.50
N ALA A 78 30.19 7.40 -18.42
CA ALA A 78 30.64 6.79 -17.17
C ALA A 78 30.61 5.26 -17.25
N SER A 79 31.70 4.61 -16.83
CA SER A 79 31.72 3.16 -16.65
C SER A 79 30.84 2.72 -15.48
N ASP A 80 30.50 1.43 -15.44
CA ASP A 80 29.70 0.87 -14.35
C ASP A 80 30.37 1.04 -12.98
N VAL A 81 31.70 1.09 -12.94
CA VAL A 81 32.46 1.37 -11.71
C VAL A 81 32.13 2.77 -11.20
N LEU A 82 32.16 3.79 -12.07
CA LEU A 82 31.84 5.16 -11.71
C LEU A 82 30.35 5.33 -11.35
N LYS A 83 29.44 4.71 -12.11
CA LYS A 83 28.00 4.73 -11.83
C LYS A 83 27.66 4.15 -10.46
N ARG A 84 28.35 3.08 -10.04
CA ARG A 84 28.15 2.46 -8.71
C ARG A 84 28.68 3.30 -7.54
N LEU A 85 29.52 4.32 -7.77
CA LEU A 85 30.08 5.13 -6.68
C LEU A 85 29.01 5.85 -5.85
N ALA A 86 27.94 6.32 -6.49
CA ALA A 86 26.83 6.98 -5.80
C ALA A 86 26.18 6.06 -4.76
N GLY A 87 25.95 4.80 -5.11
CA GLY A 87 25.47 3.77 -4.17
C GLY A 87 26.53 3.41 -3.13
N LYS A 88 27.78 3.15 -3.57
CA LYS A 88 28.90 2.77 -2.68
C LYS A 88 29.16 3.79 -1.58
N TYR A 89 29.05 5.08 -1.90
CA TYR A 89 29.28 6.17 -0.93
C TYR A 89 28.00 6.64 -0.24
N ALA A 90 26.88 5.94 -0.44
CA ALA A 90 25.57 6.28 0.12
C ALA A 90 25.16 7.74 -0.15
N MET A 91 25.49 8.26 -1.35
CA MET A 91 25.28 9.66 -1.69
C MET A 91 23.83 10.14 -1.50
N PRO A 92 22.80 9.38 -1.91
CA PRO A 92 21.41 9.84 -1.70
C PRO A 92 21.05 9.95 -0.22
N ALA A 93 21.44 8.97 0.60
CA ALA A 93 21.17 8.97 2.04
C ALA A 93 21.93 10.09 2.77
N ARG A 94 23.17 10.37 2.37
CA ARG A 94 23.98 11.47 2.90
C ARG A 94 23.40 12.84 2.54
N MET A 95 23.00 13.03 1.29
CA MET A 95 22.37 14.26 0.83
C MET A 95 21.08 14.53 1.61
N TRP A 96 20.22 13.51 1.77
CA TRP A 96 19.02 13.65 2.58
C TRP A 96 19.35 13.99 4.04
N ARG A 97 20.21 13.20 4.68
CA ARG A 97 20.51 13.34 6.11
C ARG A 97 21.21 14.66 6.46
N TYR A 98 22.30 14.98 5.75
CA TYR A 98 23.19 16.10 6.08
C TYR A 98 22.96 17.33 5.22
N GLY A 99 22.41 17.17 4.02
CA GLY A 99 22.06 18.28 3.15
C GLY A 99 20.70 18.90 3.47
N ILE A 100 19.71 18.08 3.85
CA ILE A 100 18.30 18.51 3.92
C ILE A 100 17.72 18.35 5.33
N HIS A 101 17.58 17.12 5.79
CA HIS A 101 16.78 16.77 6.97
C HIS A 101 17.31 17.37 8.26
N SER A 102 18.61 17.28 8.53
CA SER A 102 19.22 17.86 9.75
C SER A 102 18.97 19.35 9.87
N PHE A 103 19.15 20.09 8.78
CA PHE A 103 18.91 21.53 8.74
C PHE A 103 17.41 21.87 8.83
N LEU A 104 16.54 21.11 8.17
CA LEU A 104 15.07 21.28 8.34
C LEU A 104 14.64 21.08 9.79
N GLU A 105 15.18 20.07 10.47
CA GLU A 105 14.87 19.83 11.89
C GLU A 105 15.38 20.97 12.78
N LEU A 106 16.58 21.50 12.50
CA LEU A 106 17.11 22.67 13.20
C LEU A 106 16.17 23.87 13.04
N LEU A 107 15.74 24.18 11.82
CA LEU A 107 14.81 25.27 11.55
C LEU A 107 13.45 25.02 12.21
N ARG A 108 12.91 23.80 12.12
CA ARG A 108 11.62 23.42 12.71
C ARG A 108 11.58 23.63 14.23
N GLN A 109 12.68 23.35 14.93
CA GLN A 109 12.79 23.57 16.38
C GLN A 109 12.76 25.06 16.78
N ARG A 110 12.92 25.98 15.83
CA ARG A 110 12.95 27.45 16.04
C ARG A 110 11.68 28.16 15.57
N LEU A 111 10.63 27.41 15.25
CA LEU A 111 9.34 27.99 14.91
C LEU A 111 8.74 28.73 16.13
N PRO A 112 8.00 29.83 15.90
CA PRO A 112 7.63 30.38 14.59
C PRO A 112 8.69 31.29 13.94
N GLY A 113 9.75 31.68 14.67
CA GLY A 113 10.73 32.68 14.20
C GLY A 113 11.55 32.27 12.96
N SER A 114 11.57 30.98 12.62
CA SER A 114 12.28 30.43 11.46
C SER A 114 11.40 30.18 10.23
N LEU A 115 10.12 30.59 10.25
CA LEU A 115 9.14 30.19 9.23
C LEU A 115 9.55 30.57 7.80
N ASP A 116 9.94 31.83 7.56
CA ASP A 116 10.36 32.25 6.22
C ASP A 116 11.58 31.46 5.73
N PHE A 117 12.53 31.19 6.62
CA PHE A 117 13.74 30.44 6.29
C PHE A 117 13.47 28.97 5.98
N ILE A 118 12.53 28.32 6.69
CA ILE A 118 12.18 26.94 6.40
C ILE A 118 11.45 26.84 5.05
N LEU A 119 10.60 27.82 4.72
CA LEU A 119 9.91 27.87 3.43
C LEU A 119 10.90 28.09 2.27
N ASP A 120 11.82 29.04 2.41
CA ASP A 120 12.90 29.30 1.45
C ASP A 120 13.76 28.06 1.21
N PHE A 121 14.15 27.38 2.31
CA PHE A 121 14.98 26.20 2.21
C PHE A 121 14.24 25.00 1.60
N ILE A 122 12.96 24.80 1.93
CA ILE A 122 12.14 23.76 1.29
C ILE A 122 12.05 24.02 -0.21
N TYR A 123 11.79 25.25 -0.64
CA TYR A 123 11.72 25.59 -2.07
C TYR A 123 13.03 25.27 -2.81
N LEU A 124 14.17 25.62 -2.20
CA LEU A 124 15.49 25.30 -2.73
C LEU A 124 15.69 23.77 -2.85
N ALA A 125 15.49 23.03 -1.75
CA ALA A 125 15.68 21.59 -1.72
C ALA A 125 14.76 20.87 -2.71
N TYR A 126 13.49 21.28 -2.77
CA TYR A 126 12.49 20.75 -3.70
C TYR A 126 12.96 20.96 -5.15
N SER A 127 13.42 22.16 -5.50
CA SER A 127 13.95 22.46 -6.83
C SER A 127 15.12 21.55 -7.22
N VAL A 128 16.07 21.31 -6.31
CA VAL A 128 17.19 20.40 -6.56
C VAL A 128 16.71 18.94 -6.72
N MET A 129 15.73 18.50 -5.92
CA MET A 129 15.18 17.15 -6.03
C MET A 129 14.44 16.94 -7.35
N THR A 130 13.69 17.94 -7.82
CA THR A 130 13.02 17.90 -9.13
C THR A 130 14.05 17.83 -10.26
N LEU A 131 15.11 18.63 -10.22
CA LEU A 131 16.21 18.54 -11.20
C LEU A 131 16.85 17.15 -11.20
N LEU A 132 17.11 16.56 -10.04
CA LEU A 132 17.64 15.20 -9.93
C LEU A 132 16.68 14.14 -10.48
N LEU A 133 15.38 14.31 -10.26
CA LEU A 133 14.35 13.43 -10.80
C LEU A 133 14.35 13.43 -12.34
N GLU A 134 14.53 14.60 -12.95
CA GLU A 134 14.58 14.78 -14.40
C GLU A 134 15.92 14.33 -15.01
N SER A 135 17.04 14.60 -14.34
CA SER A 135 18.38 14.39 -14.91
C SER A 135 19.03 13.07 -14.53
N VAL A 136 18.61 12.42 -13.43
CA VAL A 136 19.25 11.20 -12.88
C VAL A 136 18.22 10.14 -12.46
N SER A 137 17.82 9.30 -13.42
CA SER A 137 16.79 8.27 -13.22
C SER A 137 17.22 7.08 -12.33
N SER A 138 18.52 6.79 -12.18
CA SER A 138 19.04 5.66 -11.40
C SER A 138 18.57 5.62 -9.94
N PHE A 139 18.18 6.77 -9.38
CA PHE A 139 17.71 6.91 -8.00
C PHE A 139 16.28 7.49 -7.92
N ARG A 140 15.49 7.35 -8.98
CA ARG A 140 14.14 7.92 -9.13
C ARG A 140 13.24 7.72 -7.90
N LYS A 141 13.21 6.51 -7.34
CA LYS A 141 12.40 6.20 -6.14
C LYS A 141 12.80 7.06 -4.93
N THR A 142 14.11 7.27 -4.73
CA THR A 142 14.63 8.12 -3.65
C THR A 142 14.23 9.57 -3.84
N TRP A 143 14.30 10.10 -5.08
CA TRP A 143 13.92 11.48 -5.39
C TRP A 143 12.43 11.72 -5.16
N ILE A 144 11.58 10.80 -5.61
CA ILE A 144 10.13 10.85 -5.38
C ILE A 144 9.81 10.86 -3.89
N GLU A 145 10.47 10.00 -3.11
CA GLU A 145 10.27 9.95 -1.65
C GLU A 145 10.69 11.27 -0.98
N CYS A 146 11.84 11.83 -1.36
CA CYS A 146 12.32 13.12 -0.85
C CYS A 146 11.33 14.26 -1.18
N LEU A 147 10.77 14.28 -2.39
CA LEU A 147 9.76 15.28 -2.80
C LEU A 147 8.48 15.16 -1.97
N GLY A 148 8.01 13.93 -1.71
CA GLY A 148 6.88 13.67 -0.83
C GLY A 148 7.13 14.13 0.62
N ASP A 149 8.32 13.86 1.14
CA ASP A 149 8.73 14.29 2.49
C ASP A 149 8.88 15.81 2.59
N LEU A 150 9.49 16.49 1.60
CA LEU A 150 9.59 17.95 1.55
C LEU A 150 8.21 18.62 1.51
N ALA A 151 7.29 18.09 0.70
CA ALA A 151 5.91 18.56 0.65
C ALA A 151 5.21 18.38 2.02
N ARG A 152 5.47 17.27 2.71
CA ARG A 152 4.95 17.01 4.06
C ARG A 152 5.53 17.97 5.11
N TYR A 153 6.81 18.32 5.03
CA TYR A 153 7.40 19.36 5.87
C TYR A 153 6.71 20.71 5.67
N ARG A 154 6.46 21.08 4.41
CA ARG A 154 5.79 22.35 4.09
C ARG A 154 4.36 22.39 4.60
N MET A 155 3.59 21.33 4.36
CA MET A 155 2.25 21.14 4.92
C MET A 155 2.20 21.31 6.45
N ALA A 156 3.24 20.87 7.16
CA ALA A 156 3.29 20.92 8.62
C ALA A 156 3.57 22.33 9.19
N VAL A 157 4.18 23.22 8.40
CA VAL A 157 4.57 24.57 8.85
C VAL A 157 3.74 25.69 8.22
N GLU A 158 3.12 25.45 7.07
CA GLU A 158 2.29 26.42 6.35
C GLU A 158 0.80 26.23 6.72
N GLU A 159 0.09 27.33 6.99
CA GLU A 159 -1.34 27.30 7.33
C GLU A 159 -2.23 27.57 6.11
N THR A 160 -1.85 28.52 5.24
CA THR A 160 -2.67 29.01 4.13
C THR A 160 -2.83 27.98 3.01
N ASP A 161 -1.72 27.35 2.61
CA ASP A 161 -1.69 26.42 1.47
C ASP A 161 -1.57 24.96 1.91
N ARG A 162 -1.94 24.65 3.16
CA ARG A 162 -1.80 23.31 3.74
C ARG A 162 -2.40 22.22 2.86
N GLU A 163 -3.64 22.40 2.39
CA GLU A 163 -4.34 21.41 1.56
C GLU A 163 -3.67 21.18 0.20
N VAL A 164 -3.06 22.22 -0.37
CA VAL A 164 -2.27 22.09 -1.61
C VAL A 164 -1.08 21.17 -1.35
N TRP A 165 -0.35 21.38 -0.25
CA TRP A 165 0.80 20.55 0.10
C TRP A 165 0.44 19.15 0.57
N VAL A 166 -0.73 18.94 1.16
CA VAL A 166 -1.32 17.60 1.36
C VAL A 166 -1.44 16.91 -0.01
N GLY A 167 -2.01 17.58 -1.01
CA GLY A 167 -2.15 17.09 -2.37
C GLY A 167 -0.80 16.73 -3.02
N VAL A 168 0.17 17.65 -2.96
CA VAL A 168 1.52 17.43 -3.53
C VAL A 168 2.23 16.26 -2.84
N SER A 169 2.13 16.14 -1.52
CA SER A 169 2.72 15.02 -0.78
C SER A 169 2.06 13.69 -1.16
N ARG A 170 0.72 13.69 -1.28
CA ARG A 170 -0.06 12.51 -1.70
C ARG A 170 0.32 12.06 -3.10
N TYR A 171 0.42 12.99 -4.06
CA TYR A 171 0.86 12.71 -5.43
C TYR A 171 2.18 11.94 -5.46
N TRP A 172 3.22 12.44 -4.77
CA TRP A 172 4.52 11.79 -4.77
C TRP A 172 4.52 10.41 -4.11
N TYR A 173 3.82 10.24 -2.99
CA TYR A 173 3.72 8.92 -2.36
C TYR A 173 2.88 7.94 -3.20
N ASN A 174 1.85 8.40 -3.91
CA ASN A 174 1.11 7.57 -4.88
C ASN A 174 2.00 7.16 -6.06
N GLN A 175 2.79 8.07 -6.63
CA GLN A 175 3.79 7.74 -7.67
C GLN A 175 4.79 6.68 -7.20
N TYR A 176 5.24 6.76 -5.94
CA TYR A 176 6.10 5.71 -5.37
C TYR A 176 5.32 4.40 -5.22
N ALA A 177 4.14 4.44 -4.62
CA ALA A 177 3.31 3.27 -4.39
C ALA A 177 2.92 2.57 -5.70
N ASP A 178 2.76 3.31 -6.80
CA ASP A 178 2.55 2.76 -8.14
C ASP A 178 3.74 1.91 -8.62
N GLN A 179 4.97 2.34 -8.33
CA GLN A 179 6.21 1.62 -8.69
C GLN A 179 6.61 0.53 -7.70
N SER A 180 6.05 0.55 -6.49
CA SER A 180 6.40 -0.37 -5.40
C SER A 180 5.19 -0.60 -4.48
N PRO A 181 4.12 -1.21 -5.00
CA PRO A 181 2.85 -1.36 -4.28
C PRO A 181 2.97 -2.20 -3.02
N GLY A 182 3.98 -3.08 -2.97
CA GLY A 182 4.30 -3.92 -1.82
C GLY A 182 5.05 -3.23 -0.68
N ASN A 183 5.27 -1.91 -0.71
CA ASN A 183 6.01 -1.18 0.32
C ASN A 183 5.07 -0.55 1.36
N GLY A 184 5.06 -1.11 2.57
CA GLY A 184 4.15 -0.69 3.64
C GLY A 184 4.44 0.70 4.18
N ARG A 185 5.69 1.18 4.08
CA ARG A 185 6.04 2.53 4.55
C ARG A 185 5.34 3.61 3.73
N MET A 186 5.18 3.41 2.43
CA MET A 186 4.46 4.36 1.58
C MET A 186 2.97 4.39 1.90
N GLN A 187 2.38 3.22 2.16
CA GLN A 187 0.99 3.12 2.61
C GLN A 187 0.80 3.84 3.96
N TYR A 188 1.75 3.70 4.89
CA TYR A 188 1.75 4.46 6.15
C TYR A 188 1.75 5.98 5.92
N HIS A 189 2.56 6.49 4.99
CA HIS A 189 2.56 7.92 4.67
C HIS A 189 1.23 8.38 4.05
N LEU A 190 0.64 7.59 3.15
CA LEU A 190 -0.70 7.85 2.60
C LEU A 190 -1.79 7.85 3.67
N ALA A 191 -1.68 7.00 4.69
CA ALA A 191 -2.59 7.00 5.84
C ALA A 191 -2.57 8.34 6.57
N MET A 192 -1.38 8.92 6.84
CA MET A 192 -1.30 10.23 7.50
C MET A 192 -1.96 11.35 6.68
N LEU A 193 -1.91 11.25 5.35
CA LEU A 193 -2.48 12.23 4.41
C LEU A 193 -3.96 12.00 4.08
N ALA A 194 -4.56 10.91 4.58
CA ALA A 194 -5.97 10.59 4.35
C ALA A 194 -6.92 11.36 5.31
N ARG A 195 -6.40 12.20 6.21
CA ARG A 195 -7.23 13.06 7.06
C ARG A 195 -8.07 14.04 6.21
N PRO A 196 -9.33 14.32 6.60
CA PRO A 196 -10.05 13.82 7.78
C PRO A 196 -10.77 12.47 7.58
N ASN A 197 -10.60 11.76 6.46
CA ASN A 197 -11.27 10.50 6.16
C ASN A 197 -10.70 9.34 7.00
N VAL A 198 -11.30 9.09 8.17
CA VAL A 198 -10.83 8.08 9.13
C VAL A 198 -10.96 6.63 8.62
N LEU A 199 -11.91 6.33 7.73
CA LEU A 199 -12.02 5.00 7.12
C LEU A 199 -10.84 4.74 6.17
N GLN A 200 -10.51 5.72 5.34
CA GLN A 200 -9.37 5.65 4.43
C GLN A 200 -8.04 5.64 5.19
N GLN A 201 -7.94 6.37 6.31
CA GLN A 201 -6.79 6.27 7.23
C GLN A 201 -6.63 4.83 7.75
N LEU A 202 -7.70 4.22 8.26
CA LEU A 202 -7.66 2.84 8.75
C LEU A 202 -7.21 1.89 7.63
N PHE A 203 -7.78 2.03 6.42
CA PHE A 203 -7.40 1.22 5.27
C PHE A 203 -5.91 1.29 4.94
N TYR A 204 -5.34 2.48 4.84
CA TYR A 204 -3.92 2.60 4.53
C TYR A 204 -3.03 2.10 5.67
N TYR A 205 -3.42 2.31 6.94
CA TYR A 205 -2.68 1.76 8.07
C TYR A 205 -2.72 0.23 8.12
N THR A 206 -3.89 -0.39 7.92
CA THR A 206 -3.99 -1.85 7.89
C THR A 206 -3.25 -2.41 6.68
N LYS A 207 -3.38 -1.79 5.49
CA LYS A 207 -2.61 -2.15 4.29
C LYS A 207 -1.10 -2.06 4.51
N ALA A 208 -0.60 -1.04 5.23
CA ALA A 208 0.81 -0.92 5.58
C ALA A 208 1.34 -2.09 6.42
N LEU A 209 0.46 -2.76 7.18
CA LEU A 209 0.79 -3.91 8.02
C LEU A 209 0.71 -5.25 7.28
N VAL A 210 -0.13 -5.36 6.24
CA VAL A 210 -0.40 -6.63 5.53
C VAL A 210 0.07 -6.65 4.07
N THR A 211 0.94 -5.71 3.70
CA THR A 211 1.61 -5.69 2.40
C THR A 211 2.78 -6.68 2.34
N VAL A 212 3.34 -6.92 1.15
CA VAL A 212 4.50 -7.82 0.97
C VAL A 212 5.71 -7.42 1.82
N HIS A 213 5.95 -6.12 2.01
CA HIS A 213 6.98 -5.59 2.91
C HIS A 213 6.31 -4.72 3.99
N PRO A 214 5.82 -5.34 5.10
CA PRO A 214 5.13 -4.63 6.16
C PRO A 214 5.94 -3.49 6.78
N PHE A 215 5.24 -2.50 7.33
CA PHE A 215 5.84 -1.42 8.13
C PHE A 215 5.36 -1.48 9.59
N PRO A 216 6.03 -2.23 10.48
CA PRO A 216 5.55 -2.49 11.84
C PRO A 216 5.35 -1.25 12.71
N LYS A 217 6.10 -0.16 12.47
CA LYS A 217 5.93 1.13 13.17
C LYS A 217 4.51 1.69 13.05
N THR A 218 3.75 1.26 12.04
CA THR A 218 2.33 1.62 11.87
C THR A 218 1.47 1.23 13.09
N ARG A 219 1.85 0.19 13.85
CA ARG A 219 1.07 -0.30 15.00
C ARG A 219 0.90 0.74 16.10
N GLU A 220 1.85 1.67 16.26
CA GLU A 220 1.75 2.75 17.24
C GLU A 220 0.78 3.85 16.76
N SER A 221 0.90 4.26 15.49
CA SER A 221 0.08 5.33 14.92
C SER A 221 -1.39 4.95 14.73
N ILE A 222 -1.69 3.68 14.40
CA ILE A 222 -3.07 3.22 14.21
C ILE A 222 -3.89 3.25 15.52
N LEU A 223 -3.25 3.08 16.69
CA LEU A 223 -3.92 3.15 17.99
C LEU A 223 -4.54 4.52 18.25
N LEU A 224 -3.94 5.59 17.74
CA LEU A 224 -4.49 6.95 17.85
C LEU A 224 -5.84 7.10 17.13
N LEU A 225 -6.12 6.22 16.15
CA LEU A 225 -7.40 6.19 15.45
C LEU A 225 -8.49 5.50 16.29
N PHE A 226 -8.10 4.56 17.16
CA PHE A 226 -9.01 3.80 18.03
C PHE A 226 -9.25 4.47 19.39
N ASN A 227 -8.26 5.20 19.92
CA ASN A 227 -8.32 5.89 21.22
C ASN A 227 -9.12 7.21 21.19
N THR A 228 -10.12 7.31 20.32
CA THR A 228 -11.05 8.44 20.37
C THR A 228 -12.13 8.12 21.40
N ASP A 229 -11.88 8.56 22.64
CA ASP A 229 -12.71 8.31 23.82
C ASP A 229 -14.21 8.45 23.52
N GLY A 230 -14.97 7.46 24.00
CA GLY A 230 -16.34 7.12 23.60
C GLY A 230 -17.46 8.08 24.02
N GLU A 231 -17.25 9.39 24.06
CA GLU A 231 -18.30 10.34 24.48
C GLU A 231 -18.76 11.37 23.42
N THR A 232 -18.10 11.48 22.26
CA THR A 232 -18.46 12.53 21.28
C THR A 232 -18.54 12.10 19.81
N LEU A 233 -18.24 10.86 19.44
CA LEU A 233 -18.36 10.46 18.02
C LEU A 233 -19.83 10.22 17.62
N PRO A 234 -20.28 10.79 16.48
CA PRO A 234 -21.56 10.46 15.88
C PRO A 234 -21.68 8.96 15.65
N GLN A 235 -22.83 8.38 16.02
CA GLN A 235 -23.11 6.94 15.94
C GLN A 235 -23.32 6.45 14.50
N THR A 236 -22.25 6.55 13.70
CA THR A 236 -22.19 6.23 12.27
C THR A 236 -21.67 4.82 12.04
N MET A 237 -21.88 4.28 10.84
CA MET A 237 -21.25 3.03 10.39
C MET A 237 -19.73 3.07 10.60
N VAL A 238 -19.08 4.16 10.18
CA VAL A 238 -17.61 4.30 10.26
C VAL A 238 -17.13 4.29 11.72
N SER A 239 -17.82 4.97 12.64
CA SER A 239 -17.46 4.93 14.06
C SER A 239 -17.62 3.55 14.68
N ALA A 240 -18.68 2.81 14.32
CA ALA A 240 -18.89 1.43 14.79
C ALA A 240 -17.83 0.48 14.21
N PHE A 241 -17.45 0.69 12.95
CA PHE A 241 -16.38 -0.06 12.29
C PHE A 241 -15.03 0.14 12.98
N LEU A 242 -14.66 1.40 13.24
CA LEU A 242 -13.45 1.76 13.97
C LEU A 242 -13.41 1.17 15.37
N ALA A 243 -14.53 1.23 16.11
CA ALA A 243 -14.62 0.63 17.44
C ALA A 243 -14.44 -0.90 17.39
N THR A 244 -15.05 -1.57 16.41
CA THR A 244 -14.90 -3.02 16.22
C THR A 244 -13.45 -3.40 15.90
N HIS A 245 -12.81 -2.68 14.98
CA HIS A 245 -11.39 -2.88 14.63
C HIS A 245 -10.48 -2.53 15.80
N GLY A 246 -10.80 -1.52 16.61
CA GLY A 246 -10.06 -1.19 17.83
C GLY A 246 -10.08 -2.33 18.84
N ILE A 247 -11.24 -2.95 19.07
CA ILE A 247 -11.36 -4.14 19.93
C ILE A 247 -10.55 -5.32 19.38
N LEU A 248 -10.65 -5.60 18.07
CA LEU A 248 -9.86 -6.67 17.44
C LEU A 248 -8.35 -6.41 17.56
N PHE A 249 -7.92 -5.18 17.25
CA PHE A 249 -6.51 -4.81 17.21
C PHE A 249 -5.86 -4.78 18.59
N THR A 250 -6.61 -4.36 19.61
CA THR A 250 -6.17 -4.33 21.02
C THR A 250 -6.45 -5.61 21.79
N ARG A 251 -6.99 -6.63 21.11
CA ARG A 251 -7.31 -7.95 21.69
C ARG A 251 -8.30 -7.89 22.86
N GLY A 252 -9.37 -7.12 22.69
CA GLY A 252 -10.46 -7.06 23.66
C GLY A 252 -11.22 -8.39 23.79
N THR A 253 -12.11 -8.48 24.78
CA THR A 253 -12.85 -9.71 25.07
C THR A 253 -13.76 -10.13 23.93
N LYS A 254 -14.12 -11.42 23.90
CA LYS A 254 -15.07 -11.97 22.91
C LYS A 254 -16.42 -11.27 22.97
N GLU A 255 -16.89 -10.95 24.17
CA GLU A 255 -18.16 -10.28 24.42
C GLU A 255 -18.16 -8.87 23.81
N ASN A 256 -17.08 -8.11 24.05
CA ASN A 256 -16.91 -6.77 23.47
C ASN A 256 -16.88 -6.85 21.94
N PHE A 257 -16.14 -7.80 21.38
CA PHE A 257 -16.10 -7.99 19.93
C PHE A 257 -17.51 -8.27 19.37
N ILE A 258 -18.26 -9.18 19.98
CA ILE A 258 -19.61 -9.54 19.53
C ILE A 258 -20.55 -8.32 19.59
N GLU A 259 -20.49 -7.54 20.66
CA GLU A 259 -21.32 -6.34 20.82
C GLU A 259 -21.02 -5.30 19.73
N HIS A 260 -19.75 -4.91 19.59
CA HIS A 260 -19.33 -3.90 18.62
C HIS A 260 -19.53 -4.37 17.17
N GLY A 261 -19.21 -5.63 16.87
CA GLY A 261 -19.41 -6.24 15.56
C GLY A 261 -20.88 -6.26 15.15
N LYS A 262 -21.80 -6.68 16.04
CA LYS A 262 -23.24 -6.64 15.78
C LYS A 262 -23.74 -5.23 15.51
N ARG A 263 -23.26 -4.25 16.27
CA ARG A 263 -23.59 -2.83 16.09
C ARG A 263 -23.16 -2.35 14.70
N PHE A 264 -21.91 -2.64 14.31
CA PHE A 264 -21.41 -2.31 12.97
C PHE A 264 -22.26 -2.95 11.86
N LEU A 265 -22.50 -4.27 11.92
CA LEU A 265 -23.31 -4.98 10.91
C LEU A 265 -24.76 -4.47 10.83
N SER A 266 -25.36 -4.05 11.95
CA SER A 266 -26.67 -3.35 11.93
C SER A 266 -26.59 -2.06 11.11
N ARG A 267 -25.55 -1.25 11.30
CA ARG A 267 -25.37 0.01 10.57
C ARG A 267 -25.09 -0.20 9.09
N VAL A 268 -24.37 -1.27 8.73
CA VAL A 268 -24.20 -1.66 7.32
C VAL A 268 -25.57 -1.94 6.70
N ARG A 269 -26.38 -2.81 7.30
CA ARG A 269 -27.72 -3.13 6.79
C ARG A 269 -28.65 -1.92 6.67
N GLU A 270 -28.52 -0.94 7.56
CA GLU A 270 -29.31 0.31 7.53
C GLU A 270 -28.82 1.33 6.48
N GLY A 271 -27.53 1.30 6.12
CA GLY A 271 -26.85 2.41 5.45
C GLY A 271 -26.01 2.05 4.22
N ILE A 272 -26.01 0.81 3.79
CA ILE A 272 -25.19 0.30 2.68
C ILE A 272 -25.38 1.05 1.36
N ASN A 273 -26.61 1.44 1.03
CA ASN A 273 -26.92 2.24 -0.17
C ASN A 273 -26.38 3.68 -0.12
N ARG A 274 -25.66 4.04 0.96
CA ARG A 274 -25.07 5.37 1.20
C ARG A 274 -23.54 5.32 1.39
N LEU A 275 -22.90 4.17 1.18
CA LEU A 275 -21.46 3.99 1.43
C LEU A 275 -20.62 4.98 0.64
N ASP A 276 -20.82 5.09 -0.67
CA ASP A 276 -20.34 6.17 -1.53
C ASP A 276 -20.82 5.91 -2.96
N ARG A 277 -20.76 6.91 -3.85
CA ARG A 277 -21.22 6.76 -5.24
C ARG A 277 -20.37 5.77 -6.05
N HIS A 278 -19.15 5.46 -5.62
CA HIS A 278 -18.17 4.66 -6.37
C HIS A 278 -17.81 3.33 -5.66
N GLY A 279 -18.47 3.01 -4.55
CA GLY A 279 -18.27 1.75 -3.82
C GLY A 279 -16.90 1.57 -3.15
N GLN A 280 -16.04 2.61 -3.13
CA GLN A 280 -14.69 2.50 -2.62
C GLN A 280 -14.65 2.36 -1.09
N GLN A 281 -15.64 2.88 -0.37
CA GLN A 281 -15.70 2.67 1.07
C GLN A 281 -15.90 1.19 1.41
N GLY A 282 -16.70 0.47 0.63
CA GLY A 282 -16.87 -0.97 0.82
C GLY A 282 -15.58 -1.74 0.54
N VAL A 283 -14.77 -1.32 -0.45
CA VAL A 283 -13.44 -1.88 -0.73
C VAL A 283 -12.51 -1.68 0.48
N TYR A 284 -12.49 -0.47 1.06
CA TYR A 284 -11.71 -0.17 2.27
C TYR A 284 -12.13 -1.02 3.46
N ILE A 285 -13.45 -1.17 3.68
CA ILE A 285 -14.01 -2.03 4.74
C ILE A 285 -13.55 -3.47 4.55
N MET A 286 -13.69 -4.04 3.35
CA MET A 286 -13.31 -5.42 3.09
C MET A 286 -11.81 -5.64 3.23
N CYS A 287 -10.97 -4.73 2.73
CA CYS A 287 -9.52 -4.81 2.91
C CYS A 287 -9.10 -4.73 4.38
N CYS A 288 -9.73 -3.85 5.18
CA CYS A 288 -9.47 -3.81 6.63
C CYS A 288 -9.88 -5.13 7.30
N ASN A 289 -11.03 -5.69 6.93
CA ASN A 289 -11.49 -6.98 7.46
C ASN A 289 -10.53 -8.12 7.09
N PHE A 290 -9.99 -8.14 5.88
CA PHE A 290 -8.95 -9.10 5.48
C PHE A 290 -7.66 -8.89 6.27
N ALA A 291 -7.27 -7.64 6.52
CA ALA A 291 -6.13 -7.37 7.38
C ALA A 291 -6.34 -7.89 8.81
N ALA A 292 -7.55 -7.77 9.36
CA ALA A 292 -7.91 -8.33 10.67
C ALA A 292 -7.86 -9.86 10.69
N LEU A 293 -8.43 -10.49 9.67
CA LEU A 293 -8.36 -11.94 9.44
C LEU A 293 -6.91 -12.42 9.33
N LEU A 294 -6.01 -11.62 8.74
CA LEU A 294 -4.57 -11.90 8.64
C LEU A 294 -3.77 -11.42 9.86
N GLY A 295 -4.42 -11.07 10.96
CA GLY A 295 -3.77 -10.70 12.22
C GLY A 295 -3.05 -9.36 12.23
N TYR A 296 -3.37 -8.44 11.31
CA TYR A 296 -2.76 -7.10 11.22
C TYR A 296 -1.22 -7.12 11.16
N GLY A 297 -0.64 -8.08 10.43
CA GLY A 297 0.81 -8.21 10.28
C GLY A 297 1.52 -8.73 11.54
N ASP A 298 0.79 -9.37 12.46
CA ASP A 298 1.38 -10.12 13.57
C ASP A 298 2.23 -11.27 13.00
N ALA A 299 3.47 -11.39 13.50
CA ALA A 299 4.42 -12.38 13.02
C ALA A 299 3.98 -13.82 13.33
N ASP A 300 3.12 -14.00 14.34
CA ASP A 300 2.59 -15.30 14.76
C ASP A 300 1.24 -15.64 14.09
N ALA A 301 0.74 -14.78 13.18
CA ALA A 301 -0.52 -15.02 12.48
C ALA A 301 -0.38 -16.16 11.45
N ILE A 302 -0.75 -17.38 11.85
CA ILE A 302 -0.64 -18.62 11.05
C ILE A 302 -1.23 -18.43 9.65
N LEU A 303 -2.42 -17.82 9.56
CA LEU A 303 -3.10 -17.63 8.28
C LEU A 303 -2.38 -16.65 7.35
N ALA A 304 -1.68 -15.64 7.91
CA ALA A 304 -0.87 -14.72 7.12
C ALA A 304 0.37 -15.41 6.54
N MET A 305 0.96 -16.37 7.26
CA MET A 305 2.14 -17.10 6.79
C MET A 305 1.88 -17.87 5.49
N GLU A 306 0.67 -18.39 5.29
CA GLU A 306 0.25 -19.07 4.06
C GLU A 306 0.30 -18.18 2.80
N PHE A 307 0.29 -16.86 2.98
CA PHE A 307 0.40 -15.88 1.90
C PHE A 307 1.82 -15.31 1.72
N SER A 308 2.80 -15.81 2.46
CA SER A 308 4.20 -15.42 2.25
C SER A 308 4.63 -15.80 0.84
N PRO A 309 5.26 -14.89 0.07
CA PRO A 309 5.69 -15.19 -1.29
C PRO A 309 6.76 -16.28 -1.24
N LYS A 310 6.57 -17.33 -2.06
CA LYS A 310 7.56 -18.39 -2.27
C LYS A 310 8.40 -18.04 -3.49
N GLU A 311 9.71 -18.26 -3.42
CA GLU A 311 10.60 -17.98 -4.55
C GLU A 311 10.19 -18.79 -5.79
N GLY A 312 9.96 -18.08 -6.90
CA GLY A 312 9.62 -18.69 -8.18
C GLY A 312 8.18 -19.20 -8.33
N GLU A 313 7.33 -19.07 -7.30
CA GLU A 313 5.93 -19.51 -7.38
C GLU A 313 5.10 -18.55 -8.25
N ASP A 314 4.42 -19.12 -9.24
CA ASP A 314 3.43 -18.41 -10.02
C ASP A 314 1.98 -18.88 -9.73
N ALA A 315 1.01 -18.18 -10.31
CA ALA A 315 -0.41 -18.49 -10.11
C ALA A 315 -0.82 -19.84 -10.73
N ALA A 316 -0.11 -20.33 -11.75
CA ALA A 316 -0.39 -21.62 -12.38
C ALA A 316 0.09 -22.78 -11.50
N ASP A 317 1.27 -22.66 -10.90
CA ASP A 317 1.81 -23.62 -9.93
C ASP A 317 0.90 -23.72 -8.70
N ALA A 318 0.53 -22.58 -8.12
CA ALA A 318 -0.38 -22.55 -6.97
C ALA A 318 -1.75 -23.16 -7.30
N TYR A 319 -2.27 -22.91 -8.52
CA TYR A 319 -3.50 -23.51 -9.00
C TYR A 319 -3.39 -25.03 -9.17
N PHE A 320 -2.28 -25.52 -9.70
CA PHE A 320 -2.02 -26.95 -9.84
C PHE A 320 -2.02 -27.65 -8.48
N VAL A 321 -1.26 -27.12 -7.51
CA VAL A 321 -1.21 -27.63 -6.13
C VAL A 321 -2.59 -27.64 -5.49
N ALA A 322 -3.37 -26.56 -5.64
CA ALA A 322 -4.72 -26.49 -5.08
C ALA A 322 -5.65 -27.55 -5.67
N ARG A 323 -5.56 -27.82 -6.97
CA ARG A 323 -6.36 -28.88 -7.62
C ARG A 323 -5.94 -30.28 -7.22
N GLU A 324 -4.64 -30.55 -7.12
CA GLU A 324 -4.15 -31.84 -6.66
C GLU A 324 -4.63 -32.13 -5.23
N TRP A 325 -4.47 -31.17 -4.32
CA TRP A 325 -4.91 -31.33 -2.92
C TRP A 325 -6.38 -31.74 -2.83
N ILE A 326 -7.25 -31.11 -3.64
CA ILE A 326 -8.70 -31.37 -3.65
C ILE A 326 -9.02 -32.72 -4.29
N SER A 327 -8.26 -33.17 -5.28
CA SER A 327 -8.43 -34.51 -5.85
C SER A 327 -8.05 -35.63 -4.88
N HIS A 328 -7.15 -35.35 -3.92
CA HIS A 328 -6.67 -36.32 -2.93
C HIS A 328 -7.40 -36.26 -1.58
N THR A 329 -8.11 -35.17 -1.26
CA THR A 329 -8.94 -35.08 -0.05
C THR A 329 -10.31 -35.74 -0.29
N LEU A 330 -10.37 -37.06 -0.11
CA LEU A 330 -11.61 -37.75 0.23
C LEU A 330 -12.09 -37.27 1.62
N PRO A 331 -13.41 -37.26 1.90
CA PRO A 331 -13.92 -36.88 3.22
C PRO A 331 -13.41 -37.89 4.26
N GLY A 332 -12.47 -37.46 5.11
CA GLY A 332 -12.10 -38.21 6.31
C GLY A 332 -10.63 -38.34 6.71
N GLN A 333 -9.68 -37.54 6.22
CA GLN A 333 -8.28 -37.66 6.69
C GLN A 333 -7.68 -36.37 7.25
N GLN A 334 -7.54 -36.40 8.58
CA GLN A 334 -6.54 -35.76 9.45
C GLN A 334 -6.43 -34.24 9.44
N THR A 335 -6.98 -33.64 10.49
CA THR A 335 -6.68 -32.27 10.94
C THR A 335 -5.21 -32.15 11.34
N LEU A 336 -4.55 -31.08 10.87
CA LEU A 336 -3.18 -30.69 11.21
C LEU A 336 -2.87 -30.63 12.73
N ALA A 337 -3.89 -30.62 13.59
CA ALA A 337 -3.76 -30.77 15.03
C ALA A 337 -2.96 -32.02 15.46
N GLU A 338 -2.98 -33.11 14.67
CA GLU A 338 -2.24 -34.34 14.98
C GLU A 338 -0.75 -34.27 14.60
N ARG A 339 -0.34 -33.37 13.69
CA ARG A 339 1.09 -33.17 13.35
C ARG A 339 1.83 -32.26 14.34
N ALA A 340 1.10 -31.48 15.14
CA ALA A 340 1.68 -30.58 16.14
C ALA A 340 1.93 -31.23 17.51
N GLN A 341 1.48 -32.47 17.75
CA GLN A 341 1.70 -33.19 19.02
C GLN A 341 3.06 -33.89 19.12
N GLY A 342 4.06 -33.36 18.41
CA GLY A 342 5.46 -33.76 18.54
C GLY A 342 6.28 -32.72 19.29
N SER A 343 6.34 -32.86 20.62
CA SER A 343 7.37 -32.29 21.50
C SER A 343 7.27 -30.81 21.90
N TYR A 344 6.86 -30.60 23.16
CA TYR A 344 7.29 -29.63 24.19
C TYR A 344 6.08 -28.98 24.89
N ASN A 345 5.88 -29.35 26.16
CA ASN A 345 4.95 -28.67 27.06
C ASN A 345 5.53 -27.31 27.42
N ASP A 346 5.15 -26.30 26.64
CA ASP A 346 5.28 -24.89 26.99
C ASP A 346 3.87 -24.30 27.04
N ASP A 347 3.27 -24.27 28.24
CA ASP A 347 1.90 -23.77 28.47
C ASP A 347 1.73 -22.36 27.90
N THR A 348 2.79 -21.54 27.90
CA THR A 348 2.83 -20.19 27.34
C THR A 348 2.71 -20.15 25.81
N ALA A 349 3.22 -21.16 25.09
CA ALA A 349 3.09 -21.25 23.64
C ALA A 349 1.70 -21.74 23.23
N HIS A 350 1.10 -22.62 24.04
CA HIS A 350 -0.26 -23.12 23.84
C HIS A 350 -1.30 -21.99 23.97
N ASP A 351 -1.20 -21.19 25.02
CA ASP A 351 -2.10 -20.05 25.28
C ASP A 351 -2.03 -19.01 24.15
N LYS A 352 -0.82 -18.66 23.68
CA LYS A 352 -0.62 -17.73 22.57
C LYS A 352 -1.22 -18.25 21.26
N CYS A 353 -1.09 -19.56 20.98
CA CYS A 353 -1.65 -20.19 19.79
C CYS A 353 -3.19 -20.16 19.82
N GLN A 354 -3.78 -20.45 20.97
CA GLN A 354 -5.23 -20.40 21.16
C GLN A 354 -5.78 -18.97 21.01
N GLU A 355 -5.09 -17.98 21.57
CA GLU A 355 -5.46 -16.56 21.46
C GLU A 355 -5.35 -16.05 20.00
N ALA A 356 -4.26 -16.39 19.30
CA ALA A 356 -4.07 -16.05 17.89
C ALA A 356 -5.14 -16.70 16.99
N SER A 357 -5.52 -17.95 17.29
CA SER A 357 -6.62 -18.66 16.61
C SER A 357 -7.96 -17.97 16.85
N GLN A 358 -8.21 -17.49 18.07
CA GLN A 358 -9.44 -16.76 18.40
C GLN A 358 -9.56 -15.42 17.66
N ILE A 359 -8.49 -14.63 17.62
CA ILE A 359 -8.49 -13.33 16.90
C ILE A 359 -8.70 -13.55 15.41
N THR A 360 -8.00 -14.54 14.84
CA THR A 360 -8.18 -14.94 13.44
C THR A 360 -9.64 -15.28 13.16
N PHE A 361 -10.25 -16.11 14.01
CA PHE A 361 -11.67 -16.49 13.87
C PHE A 361 -12.62 -15.27 13.95
N GLN A 362 -12.38 -14.35 14.88
CA GLN A 362 -13.18 -13.12 15.01
C GLN A 362 -13.04 -12.22 13.77
N GLY A 363 -11.81 -12.04 13.26
CA GLY A 363 -11.53 -11.32 12.02
C GLY A 363 -12.21 -11.97 10.82
N SER A 364 -12.15 -13.30 10.70
CA SER A 364 -12.85 -14.06 9.66
C SER A 364 -14.37 -13.94 9.75
N SER A 365 -14.93 -14.04 10.95
CA SER A 365 -16.37 -13.85 11.20
C SER A 365 -16.81 -12.45 10.78
N LEU A 366 -16.08 -11.41 11.17
CA LEU A 366 -16.37 -10.04 10.76
C LEU A 366 -16.31 -9.88 9.24
N ALA A 367 -15.27 -10.39 8.59
CA ALA A 367 -15.09 -10.30 7.14
C ALA A 367 -16.26 -10.93 6.38
N PHE A 368 -16.61 -12.18 6.71
CA PHE A 368 -17.59 -12.93 5.94
C PHE A 368 -19.05 -12.58 6.29
N HIS A 369 -19.34 -12.12 7.52
CA HIS A 369 -20.64 -11.50 7.81
C HIS A 369 -20.81 -10.16 7.09
N THR A 370 -19.77 -9.34 7.00
CA THR A 370 -19.83 -8.09 6.22
C THR A 370 -20.07 -8.39 4.73
N LEU A 371 -19.39 -9.40 4.18
CA LEU A 371 -19.62 -9.85 2.81
C LEU A 371 -21.07 -10.35 2.62
N SER A 372 -21.62 -11.09 3.59
CA SER A 372 -23.01 -11.54 3.54
C SER A 372 -23.98 -10.35 3.48
N ASP A 373 -23.80 -9.35 4.34
CA ASP A 373 -24.64 -8.14 4.33
C ASP A 373 -24.52 -7.37 3.00
N PHE A 374 -23.35 -7.38 2.37
CA PHE A 374 -23.15 -6.80 1.04
C PHE A 374 -23.88 -7.60 -0.03
N LEU A 375 -23.75 -8.93 -0.02
CA LEU A 375 -24.39 -9.83 -0.99
C LEU A 375 -25.93 -9.80 -0.93
N ASP A 376 -26.52 -9.43 0.21
CA ASP A 376 -27.97 -9.26 0.34
C ASP A 376 -28.51 -8.05 -0.42
N GLN A 377 -27.66 -7.10 -0.81
CA GLN A 377 -28.04 -5.88 -1.55
C GLN A 377 -27.84 -6.00 -3.07
N LYS A 378 -28.28 -7.13 -3.65
CA LYS A 378 -28.03 -7.51 -5.06
C LYS A 378 -28.42 -6.45 -6.10
N SER A 379 -29.31 -5.52 -5.76
CA SER A 379 -29.77 -4.45 -6.65
C SER A 379 -28.87 -3.20 -6.68
N ASP A 380 -27.91 -3.07 -5.77
CA ASP A 380 -27.04 -1.89 -5.68
C ASP A 380 -25.73 -2.12 -6.46
N PRO A 381 -25.41 -1.33 -7.49
CA PRO A 381 -24.13 -1.46 -8.20
C PRO A 381 -22.90 -1.06 -7.36
N THR A 382 -23.07 -0.25 -6.30
CA THR A 382 -21.96 0.26 -5.49
C THR A 382 -21.24 -0.83 -4.70
N ILE A 383 -21.90 -1.96 -4.42
CA ILE A 383 -21.27 -3.10 -3.73
C ILE A 383 -20.38 -3.94 -4.66
N TYR A 384 -20.45 -3.77 -5.99
CA TYR A 384 -19.76 -4.64 -6.94
C TYR A 384 -18.24 -4.61 -6.77
N ALA A 385 -17.65 -3.44 -6.48
CA ALA A 385 -16.22 -3.31 -6.23
C ALA A 385 -15.78 -4.10 -4.98
N SER A 386 -16.62 -4.08 -3.94
CA SER A 386 -16.37 -4.78 -2.67
C SER A 386 -16.53 -6.30 -2.82
N ILE A 387 -17.52 -6.74 -3.58
CA ILE A 387 -17.71 -8.16 -3.89
C ILE A 387 -16.58 -8.66 -4.79
N HIS A 388 -16.19 -7.91 -5.81
CA HIS A 388 -15.02 -8.23 -6.65
C HIS A 388 -13.75 -8.38 -5.81
N THR A 389 -13.47 -7.42 -4.92
CA THR A 389 -12.36 -7.48 -3.95
C THR A 389 -12.43 -8.74 -3.08
N SER A 390 -13.63 -9.12 -2.64
CA SER A 390 -13.83 -10.29 -1.79
C SER A 390 -13.68 -11.61 -2.54
N LEU A 391 -14.17 -11.69 -3.76
CA LEU A 391 -13.98 -12.85 -4.63
C LEU A 391 -12.50 -13.02 -5.00
N ALA A 392 -11.78 -11.92 -5.23
CA ALA A 392 -10.33 -11.96 -5.45
C ALA A 392 -9.59 -12.52 -4.23
N PHE A 393 -9.94 -12.08 -3.02
CA PHE A 393 -9.40 -12.63 -1.77
C PHE A 393 -9.72 -14.13 -1.63
N ILE A 394 -10.98 -14.53 -1.82
CA ILE A 394 -11.41 -15.94 -1.73
C ILE A 394 -10.71 -16.80 -2.78
N TRP A 395 -10.46 -16.27 -3.98
CA TRP A 395 -9.68 -16.96 -5.00
C TRP A 395 -8.24 -17.20 -4.55
N CYS A 396 -7.56 -16.18 -4.06
CA CYS A 396 -6.21 -16.33 -3.51
C CYS A 396 -6.18 -17.30 -2.31
N LEU A 397 -7.22 -17.29 -1.49
CA LEU A 397 -7.41 -18.24 -0.39
C LEU A 397 -7.59 -19.68 -0.91
N ALA A 398 -8.36 -19.88 -1.97
CA ALA A 398 -8.57 -21.20 -2.57
C ALA A 398 -7.27 -21.78 -3.18
N LEU A 399 -6.32 -20.92 -3.57
CA LEU A 399 -4.97 -21.32 -3.97
C LEU A 399 -4.07 -21.75 -2.80
N ARG A 400 -4.57 -21.65 -1.56
CA ARG A 400 -3.91 -22.05 -0.31
C ARG A 400 -4.78 -23.05 0.44
N PRO A 401 -4.72 -24.36 0.11
CA PRO A 401 -5.68 -25.34 0.63
C PRO A 401 -5.78 -25.42 2.16
N ASN A 402 -4.65 -25.32 2.87
CA ASN A 402 -4.63 -25.31 4.35
C ASN A 402 -5.38 -24.12 4.94
N ALA A 403 -5.23 -22.94 4.33
CA ALA A 403 -5.93 -21.73 4.72
C ALA A 403 -7.42 -21.83 4.38
N MET A 404 -7.73 -22.32 3.17
CA MET A 404 -9.09 -22.52 2.70
C MET A 404 -9.90 -23.47 3.60
N GLN A 405 -9.30 -24.60 3.99
CA GLN A 405 -9.94 -25.61 4.84
C GLN A 405 -10.42 -25.04 6.19
N GLN A 406 -9.69 -24.06 6.74
CA GLN A 406 -10.04 -23.42 8.01
C GLN A 406 -11.21 -22.44 7.88
N LEU A 407 -11.43 -21.87 6.69
CA LEU A 407 -12.35 -20.76 6.48
C LEU A 407 -13.57 -21.10 5.63
N GLU A 408 -13.56 -22.21 4.89
CA GLU A 408 -14.59 -22.53 3.90
C GLU A 408 -16.02 -22.56 4.47
N GLN A 409 -16.19 -22.88 5.75
CA GLN A 409 -17.50 -22.91 6.42
C GLN A 409 -18.03 -21.52 6.77
N LEU A 410 -17.17 -20.51 6.87
CA LEU A 410 -17.55 -19.13 7.17
C LEU A 410 -17.90 -18.35 5.91
N ILE A 411 -17.41 -18.77 4.74
CA ILE A 411 -17.65 -18.09 3.47
C ILE A 411 -19.13 -18.22 3.07
N PRO A 412 -19.82 -17.11 2.71
CA PRO A 412 -21.25 -17.13 2.37
C PRO A 412 -21.49 -17.65 0.94
N TRP A 413 -21.18 -18.92 0.68
CA TRP A 413 -21.25 -19.53 -0.66
C TRP A 413 -22.59 -19.35 -1.36
N LEU A 414 -23.71 -19.56 -0.64
CA LEU A 414 -25.05 -19.38 -1.21
C LEU A 414 -25.29 -17.94 -1.66
N GLY A 415 -24.92 -16.95 -0.84
CA GLY A 415 -25.03 -15.54 -1.19
C GLY A 415 -24.17 -15.19 -2.41
N ILE A 416 -22.94 -15.75 -2.49
CA ILE A 416 -22.04 -15.58 -3.65
C ILE A 416 -22.69 -16.15 -4.90
N ILE A 417 -23.18 -17.40 -4.86
CA ILE A 417 -23.81 -18.07 -5.99
C ILE A 417 -25.02 -17.28 -6.49
N ASP A 418 -25.90 -16.86 -5.58
CA ASP A 418 -27.07 -16.07 -5.94
C ASP A 418 -26.67 -14.76 -6.60
N PHE A 419 -25.70 -14.03 -6.02
CA PHE A 419 -25.23 -12.78 -6.58
C PHE A 419 -24.63 -12.98 -7.98
N LEU A 420 -23.74 -13.96 -8.16
CA LEU A 420 -23.14 -14.26 -9.47
C LEU A 420 -24.20 -14.55 -10.53
N ASN A 421 -25.26 -15.29 -10.18
CA ASN A 421 -26.37 -15.55 -11.08
C ASN A 421 -27.13 -14.28 -11.51
N THR A 422 -27.15 -13.23 -10.68
CA THR A 422 -27.73 -11.92 -11.06
C THR A 422 -26.87 -11.11 -12.04
N LEU A 423 -25.57 -11.44 -12.16
CA LEU A 423 -24.66 -10.74 -13.08
C LEU A 423 -24.78 -11.21 -14.52
N LEU A 424 -25.45 -12.34 -14.76
CA LEU A 424 -25.66 -12.89 -16.10
C LEU A 424 -26.62 -11.99 -16.89
N SER A 425 -26.09 -11.32 -17.90
CA SER A 425 -26.85 -10.45 -18.80
C SER A 425 -26.28 -10.52 -20.23
N SER A 426 -26.97 -9.92 -21.21
CA SER A 426 -26.62 -10.04 -22.64
C SER A 426 -25.28 -9.40 -23.04
N ASP A 427 -24.74 -8.52 -22.19
CA ASP A 427 -23.44 -7.84 -22.31
C ASP A 427 -22.25 -8.71 -21.85
N ILE A 428 -22.51 -9.96 -21.45
CA ILE A 428 -21.49 -10.88 -20.92
C ILE A 428 -20.97 -11.83 -21.98
N ASP A 429 -19.65 -11.84 -22.18
CA ASP A 429 -18.97 -12.80 -23.05
C ASP A 429 -18.57 -14.07 -22.28
N MET A 430 -19.26 -15.18 -22.59
CA MET A 430 -19.00 -16.49 -21.99
C MET A 430 -17.61 -17.03 -22.32
N ALA A 431 -17.01 -16.67 -23.46
CA ALA A 431 -15.66 -17.11 -23.82
C ALA A 431 -14.60 -16.48 -22.90
N ILE A 432 -14.81 -15.24 -22.46
CA ILE A 432 -13.93 -14.57 -21.49
C ILE A 432 -14.06 -15.23 -20.10
N ILE A 433 -15.29 -15.52 -19.66
CA ILE A 433 -15.55 -16.11 -18.35
C ILE A 433 -15.06 -17.56 -18.24
N GLU A 434 -15.17 -18.34 -19.31
CA GLU A 434 -14.69 -19.73 -19.36
C GLU A 434 -13.16 -19.82 -19.58
N GLY A 435 -12.51 -18.71 -19.96
CA GLY A 435 -11.08 -18.65 -20.23
C GLY A 435 -10.19 -18.82 -19.00
N SER A 436 -8.99 -19.37 -19.19
CA SER A 436 -7.99 -19.50 -18.13
C SER A 436 -7.24 -18.19 -17.83
N ALA A 437 -7.20 -17.28 -18.79
CA ALA A 437 -6.52 -15.99 -18.67
C ALA A 437 -7.33 -15.00 -17.83
N PHE A 438 -6.65 -14.05 -17.19
CA PHE A 438 -7.29 -12.97 -16.45
C PHE A 438 -8.14 -12.10 -17.39
N PRO A 439 -9.40 -11.77 -17.07
CA PRO A 439 -10.29 -11.04 -17.98
C PRO A 439 -9.80 -9.64 -18.32
N LEU A 440 -9.60 -9.39 -19.63
CA LEU A 440 -9.33 -8.09 -20.23
C LEU A 440 -10.43 -7.75 -21.23
N ILE A 441 -11.03 -6.58 -21.13
CA ILE A 441 -12.09 -6.09 -22.01
C ILE A 441 -11.45 -5.19 -23.07
N GLN A 442 -11.52 -5.59 -24.34
CA GLN A 442 -10.80 -4.92 -25.44
C GLN A 442 -11.25 -3.46 -25.66
N ASP A 443 -12.53 -3.17 -25.47
CA ASP A 443 -13.11 -1.84 -25.70
C ASP A 443 -13.19 -0.96 -24.43
N ALA A 444 -12.58 -1.38 -23.32
CA ALA A 444 -12.56 -0.57 -22.10
C ALA A 444 -11.48 0.51 -22.16
N ALA A 445 -11.80 1.74 -21.73
CA ALA A 445 -10.85 2.86 -21.69
C ALA A 445 -9.66 2.58 -20.75
N SER A 446 -9.89 1.81 -19.69
CA SER A 446 -8.86 1.21 -18.85
C SER A 446 -9.31 -0.18 -18.41
N ASN A 447 -8.38 -1.13 -18.42
CA ASN A 447 -8.62 -2.45 -17.86
C ASN A 447 -8.42 -2.48 -16.34
N GLN A 448 -7.78 -1.48 -15.73
CA GLN A 448 -7.58 -1.44 -14.29
C GLN A 448 -8.76 -0.74 -13.61
N LEU A 449 -9.35 -1.41 -12.63
CA LEU A 449 -10.42 -0.85 -11.81
C LEU A 449 -9.83 -0.10 -10.61
N PRO A 450 -10.54 0.88 -10.04
CA PRO A 450 -10.05 1.60 -8.84
C PRO A 450 -9.66 0.67 -7.69
N GLU A 451 -10.44 -0.39 -7.45
CA GLU A 451 -10.13 -1.39 -6.43
C GLU A 451 -8.88 -2.21 -6.72
N ASP A 452 -8.44 -2.34 -7.99
CA ASP A 452 -7.22 -3.07 -8.30
C ASP A 452 -5.98 -2.38 -7.71
N PHE A 453 -5.98 -1.04 -7.71
CA PHE A 453 -4.95 -0.23 -7.07
C PHE A 453 -4.99 -0.34 -5.54
N SER A 454 -6.19 -0.54 -4.97
CA SER A 454 -6.39 -0.79 -3.54
C SER A 454 -5.92 -2.18 -3.12
N ILE A 455 -6.13 -3.20 -3.94
CA ILE A 455 -5.77 -4.60 -3.68
C ILE A 455 -4.27 -4.82 -3.83
N ARG A 456 -3.68 -4.37 -4.94
CA ARG A 456 -2.29 -4.72 -5.29
C ARG A 456 -1.30 -4.38 -4.18
N GLY A 457 -0.27 -5.23 -4.09
CA GLY A 457 0.79 -5.11 -3.09
C GLY A 457 0.42 -5.66 -1.71
N GLN A 458 -0.85 -6.05 -1.47
CA GLN A 458 -1.19 -6.82 -0.28
C GLN A 458 -0.59 -8.24 -0.37
N ALA A 459 -0.15 -8.80 0.76
CA ALA A 459 0.52 -10.10 0.78
C ALA A 459 -0.35 -11.21 0.16
N TRP A 460 -1.66 -11.17 0.39
CA TRP A 460 -2.59 -12.16 -0.16
C TRP A 460 -2.84 -12.00 -1.68
N SER A 461 -2.57 -10.83 -2.28
CA SER A 461 -3.00 -10.53 -3.65
C SER A 461 -1.97 -10.89 -4.72
N HIS A 462 -0.78 -11.40 -4.36
CA HIS A 462 0.32 -11.58 -5.30
C HIS A 462 0.04 -12.58 -6.43
N LEU A 463 -0.85 -13.55 -6.19
CA LEU A 463 -1.27 -14.56 -7.18
C LEU A 463 -2.50 -14.14 -7.99
N TYR A 464 -3.07 -12.96 -7.74
CA TYR A 464 -4.31 -12.55 -8.40
C TYR A 464 -4.08 -11.94 -9.79
N TYR A 465 -3.08 -11.07 -9.90
CA TYR A 465 -2.77 -10.34 -11.13
C TYR A 465 -1.65 -11.01 -11.92
N SER A 466 -1.71 -10.86 -13.25
CA SER A 466 -0.55 -11.19 -14.09
C SER A 466 0.59 -10.18 -13.87
N PRO A 467 1.86 -10.55 -14.09
CA PRO A 467 3.02 -9.68 -13.81
C PRO A 467 2.96 -8.28 -14.45
N ASN A 468 2.38 -8.19 -15.65
CA ASN A 468 2.34 -6.94 -16.42
C ASN A 468 0.96 -6.25 -16.38
N PHE A 469 0.04 -6.69 -15.51
CA PHE A 469 -1.33 -6.16 -15.48
C PHE A 469 -1.38 -4.65 -15.22
N PHE A 470 -0.44 -4.10 -14.46
CA PHE A 470 -0.37 -2.67 -14.16
C PHE A 470 0.61 -1.88 -15.06
N GLU A 471 1.20 -2.52 -16.07
CA GLU A 471 2.10 -1.84 -17.00
C GLU A 471 1.33 -0.81 -17.84
N GLY A 472 1.82 0.43 -17.88
CA GLY A 472 1.14 1.54 -18.57
C GLY A 472 -0.12 2.07 -17.89
N ALA A 473 -0.44 1.62 -16.67
CA ALA A 473 -1.58 2.13 -15.92
C ALA A 473 -1.41 3.62 -15.55
N PRO A 474 -2.50 4.42 -15.55
CA PRO A 474 -2.43 5.83 -15.19
C PRO A 474 -2.03 6.02 -13.73
N SER A 475 -1.30 7.11 -13.48
CA SER A 475 -1.02 7.53 -12.11
C SER A 475 -2.30 7.93 -11.39
N GLU A 476 -2.29 7.98 -10.06
CA GLU A 476 -3.51 8.26 -9.29
C GLU A 476 -4.20 9.57 -9.70
N ASP A 477 -3.44 10.64 -9.96
CA ASP A 477 -3.97 11.94 -10.41
C ASP A 477 -4.51 11.90 -11.85
N ASP A 478 -4.06 10.94 -12.67
CA ASP A 478 -4.50 10.77 -14.06
C ASP A 478 -5.68 9.78 -14.18
N ARG A 479 -6.13 9.18 -13.07
CA ARG A 479 -7.27 8.25 -13.07
C ARG A 479 -8.59 9.01 -13.23
N PRO A 480 -9.58 8.43 -13.94
CA PRO A 480 -10.90 9.04 -14.05
C PRO A 480 -11.53 9.26 -12.66
N ILE A 481 -11.96 10.49 -12.38
CA ILE A 481 -12.68 10.85 -11.15
C ILE A 481 -14.07 10.19 -11.10
N ILE A 482 -14.66 9.94 -12.28
CA ILE A 482 -15.98 9.33 -12.43
C ILE A 482 -15.81 7.97 -13.07
N GLU A 483 -16.42 6.95 -12.46
CA GLU A 483 -16.43 5.60 -13.03
C GLU A 483 -17.18 5.56 -14.36
N GLU A 484 -16.58 4.94 -15.36
CA GLU A 484 -17.20 4.72 -16.66
C GLU A 484 -18.15 3.51 -16.62
N PRO A 485 -19.20 3.47 -17.48
CA PRO A 485 -20.07 2.31 -17.60
C PRO A 485 -19.31 1.00 -17.90
N SER A 486 -18.21 1.09 -18.64
CA SER A 486 -17.31 -0.03 -18.97
C SER A 486 -16.74 -0.72 -17.72
N MET A 487 -16.50 0.02 -16.63
CA MET A 487 -15.97 -0.52 -15.38
C MET A 487 -16.96 -1.49 -14.71
N SER A 488 -18.26 -1.19 -14.77
CA SER A 488 -19.30 -2.09 -14.27
C SER A 488 -19.31 -3.41 -15.05
N ILE A 489 -19.19 -3.35 -16.37
CA ILE A 489 -19.10 -4.54 -17.25
C ILE A 489 -17.85 -5.35 -16.91
N THR A 490 -16.70 -4.71 -16.73
CA THR A 490 -15.45 -5.37 -16.32
C THR A 490 -15.61 -6.07 -14.97
N ARG A 491 -16.25 -5.43 -13.97
CA ARG A 491 -16.54 -6.06 -12.67
C ARG A 491 -17.42 -7.29 -12.81
N LYS A 492 -18.47 -7.24 -13.63
CA LYS A 492 -19.34 -8.41 -13.87
C LYS A 492 -18.55 -9.58 -14.48
N HIS A 493 -17.77 -9.32 -15.53
CA HIS A 493 -16.94 -10.35 -16.17
C HIS A 493 -15.94 -10.96 -15.20
N ARG A 494 -15.25 -10.15 -14.40
CA ARG A 494 -14.30 -10.64 -13.40
C ARG A 494 -14.97 -11.40 -12.27
N GLY A 495 -16.12 -10.94 -11.79
CA GLY A 495 -16.90 -11.66 -10.78
C GLY A 495 -17.32 -13.04 -11.27
N LEU A 496 -17.89 -13.13 -12.47
CA LEU A 496 -18.29 -14.40 -13.09
C LEU A 496 -17.09 -15.31 -13.38
N TRP A 497 -15.99 -14.76 -13.91
CA TRP A 497 -14.74 -15.49 -14.13
C TRP A 497 -14.20 -16.07 -12.82
N LEU A 498 -14.12 -15.27 -11.75
CA LEU A 498 -13.75 -15.74 -10.41
C LEU A 498 -14.67 -16.86 -9.93
N GLY A 499 -15.98 -16.75 -10.17
CA GLY A 499 -16.95 -17.81 -9.90
C GLY A 499 -16.63 -19.12 -10.60
N VAL A 500 -16.29 -19.07 -11.90
CA VAL A 500 -15.86 -20.25 -12.68
C VAL A 500 -14.55 -20.81 -12.15
N ARG A 501 -13.56 -19.97 -11.89
CA ARG A 501 -12.26 -20.39 -11.33
C ARG A 501 -12.43 -21.08 -9.97
N LEU A 502 -13.28 -20.53 -9.09
CA LEU A 502 -13.62 -21.13 -7.81
C LEU A 502 -14.36 -22.46 -7.99
N ALA A 503 -15.25 -22.61 -8.96
CA ALA A 503 -15.92 -23.90 -9.24
C ALA A 503 -14.95 -24.98 -9.71
N MET A 504 -13.86 -24.60 -10.40
CA MET A 504 -12.82 -25.54 -10.85
C MET A 504 -11.93 -26.03 -9.71
N VAL A 505 -11.67 -25.18 -8.72
CA VAL A 505 -10.86 -25.54 -7.56
C VAL A 505 -11.73 -26.17 -6.48
N CYS A 506 -12.88 -25.58 -6.14
CA CYS A 506 -13.74 -25.98 -5.03
C CYS A 506 -15.11 -26.53 -5.49
N PRO A 507 -15.18 -27.64 -6.26
CA PRO A 507 -16.43 -28.13 -6.85
C PRO A 507 -17.47 -28.60 -5.80
N ARG A 508 -17.06 -28.85 -4.55
CA ARG A 508 -17.97 -29.17 -3.45
C ARG A 508 -18.70 -27.97 -2.86
N LEU A 509 -18.20 -26.75 -3.12
CA LEU A 509 -18.72 -25.50 -2.56
C LEU A 509 -19.49 -24.67 -3.59
N ILE A 510 -19.05 -24.70 -4.85
CA ILE A 510 -19.68 -23.98 -5.95
C ILE A 510 -19.53 -24.76 -7.26
N LEU A 511 -20.58 -24.75 -8.07
CA LEU A 511 -20.63 -25.45 -9.36
C LEU A 511 -21.00 -24.47 -10.48
N PHE A 512 -20.32 -24.61 -11.62
CA PHE A 512 -20.66 -23.90 -12.85
C PHE A 512 -21.32 -24.89 -13.82
N VAL A 513 -22.55 -24.58 -14.25
CA VAL A 513 -23.33 -25.42 -15.17
C VAL A 513 -23.74 -24.59 -16.39
N LYS A 514 -23.16 -24.90 -17.55
CA LYS A 514 -23.54 -24.28 -18.82
C LYS A 514 -24.86 -24.87 -19.31
N ARG A 515 -25.93 -24.07 -19.29
CA ARG A 515 -27.17 -24.44 -19.99
C ARG A 515 -26.97 -24.19 -21.48
N ILE A 516 -26.71 -25.26 -22.24
CA ILE A 516 -26.76 -25.21 -23.69
C ILE A 516 -28.25 -25.05 -24.05
N PRO A 517 -28.67 -23.97 -24.74
CA PRO A 517 -30.04 -23.86 -25.20
C PRO A 517 -30.33 -25.04 -26.14
N SER A 518 -31.37 -25.80 -25.79
CA SER A 518 -31.90 -26.94 -26.55
C SER A 518 -32.44 -26.53 -27.91
#